data_AF-A0A1V5UFI2-F1
#
_entry.id   AF-A0A1V5UFI2-F1
#
_cell.length_a   1.000
_cell.length_b   1.000
_cell.length_c   1.000
_cell.angle_alpha   90.00
_cell.angle_beta   90.00
_cell.angle_gamma   90.00
#
_symmetry.space_group_name_H-M   'P 1'
#
loop_
_entity.id
_entity.type
_entity.pdbx_description
1 polymer ?
#
loop_
_entity_poly.entity_id
_entity_poly.type
_entity_poly.pdbx_seq_one_letter_code
_entity_poly.pdbx_strand_id
1 'polypeptide(L)'
;MWILGVTPGSEAPGADGNKPVDEMNLFLRKLASGTDSAYVDVTGPLNRKISERRKEFPEYKGNFVTSWENLTPEGTMVVAETLLREFGLDADGVVRARKAWETISCTERLPVSIEEYLRMGDKAFARNLTVAEYMKERIQSGRNKTSTVK
;
A
#
# COMPACT_ATOMS: atom_id res chain seq x y z
N MET A 1 -10.52 5.52 -23.75
CA MET A 1 -10.23 6.35 -22.54
C MET A 1 -10.20 5.44 -21.32
N TRP A 2 -9.48 5.79 -20.25
CA TRP A 2 -9.45 4.98 -19.02
C TRP A 2 -10.18 5.69 -17.89
N ILE A 3 -11.03 4.95 -17.17
CA ILE A 3 -11.68 5.41 -15.94
C ILE A 3 -11.07 4.62 -14.79
N LEU A 4 -10.40 5.33 -13.89
CA LEU A 4 -9.71 4.73 -12.76
C LEU A 4 -10.65 4.58 -11.57
N GLY A 5 -10.70 3.39 -10.98
CA GLY A 5 -11.34 3.17 -9.68
C GLY A 5 -10.61 3.89 -8.55
N VAL A 6 -11.30 4.09 -7.43
CA VAL A 6 -10.78 4.76 -6.25
C VAL A 6 -10.43 3.74 -5.18
N THR A 7 -9.29 3.94 -4.53
CA THR A 7 -8.77 3.08 -3.47
C THR A 7 -9.58 3.19 -2.18
N PRO A 8 -9.65 2.11 -1.37
CA PRO A 8 -10.34 2.13 -0.09
C PRO A 8 -9.71 3.14 0.89
N GLY A 9 -10.54 3.75 1.74
CA GLY A 9 -10.10 4.64 2.81
C GLY A 9 -9.64 3.90 4.08
N SER A 10 -9.89 2.58 4.14
CA SER A 10 -9.52 1.71 5.27
C SER A 10 -9.21 0.28 4.81
N GLU A 11 -8.24 -0.36 5.46
CA GLU A 11 -7.91 -1.78 5.25
C GLU A 11 -8.79 -2.73 6.07
N ALA A 12 -9.62 -2.22 6.96
CA ALA A 12 -10.48 -3.04 7.79
C ALA A 12 -11.62 -3.64 6.94
N PRO A 13 -11.82 -4.97 6.96
CA PRO A 13 -12.91 -5.60 6.22
C PRO A 13 -14.26 -5.02 6.63
N GLY A 14 -15.05 -4.60 5.65
CA GLY A 14 -16.40 -4.05 5.91
C GLY A 14 -16.42 -2.74 6.69
N ALA A 15 -15.31 -2.00 6.73
CA ALA A 15 -15.28 -0.67 7.35
C ALA A 15 -16.37 0.23 6.74
N ASP A 16 -17.23 0.81 7.57
CA ASP A 16 -18.29 1.72 7.11
C ASP A 16 -17.73 2.89 6.29
N GLY A 17 -16.49 3.32 6.60
CA GLY A 17 -15.78 4.35 5.84
C GLY A 17 -15.45 3.97 4.39
N ASN A 18 -15.54 2.70 3.99
CA ASN A 18 -15.35 2.27 2.60
C ASN A 18 -16.65 2.29 1.78
N LYS A 19 -17.84 2.39 2.41
CA LYS A 19 -19.13 2.39 1.67
C LYS A 19 -19.21 3.46 0.57
N PRO A 20 -18.81 4.74 0.82
CA PRO A 20 -18.82 5.75 -0.24
C PRO A 20 -17.88 5.42 -1.40
N VAL A 21 -16.74 4.79 -1.11
CA VAL A 21 -15.77 4.36 -2.13
C VAL A 21 -16.34 3.23 -2.99
N ASP A 22 -17.04 2.27 -2.37
CA ASP A 22 -17.70 1.18 -3.08
C ASP A 22 -18.82 1.69 -4.00
N GLU A 23 -19.63 2.63 -3.53
CA GLU A 23 -20.68 3.28 -4.33
C GLU A 23 -20.08 4.07 -5.51
N MET A 24 -19.00 4.81 -5.27
CA MET A 24 -18.29 5.53 -6.32
C MET A 24 -17.70 4.59 -7.37
N ASN A 25 -17.04 3.50 -6.96
CA ASN A 25 -16.49 2.50 -7.87
C ASN A 25 -17.58 1.81 -8.69
N LEU A 26 -18.75 1.55 -8.10
CA LEU A 26 -19.91 1.04 -8.82
C LEU A 26 -20.41 2.04 -9.88
N PHE A 27 -20.49 3.32 -9.53
CA PHE A 27 -20.85 4.38 -10.48
C PHE A 27 -19.84 4.47 -11.63
N LEU A 28 -18.53 4.51 -11.34
CA LEU A 28 -17.47 4.60 -12.33
C LEU A 28 -17.47 3.39 -13.28
N ARG A 29 -17.71 2.19 -12.74
CA ARG A 29 -17.86 0.97 -13.56
C ARG A 29 -19.07 1.06 -14.49
N LYS A 30 -20.22 1.53 -13.99
CA LYS A 30 -21.43 1.74 -14.81
C LYS A 30 -21.17 2.79 -15.89
N LEU A 31 -20.54 3.90 -15.54
CA LEU A 31 -20.17 4.95 -16.49
C LEU A 31 -19.27 4.39 -17.59
N ALA A 32 -18.23 3.63 -17.24
CA ALA A 32 -17.35 3.00 -18.23
C ALA A 32 -18.14 2.11 -19.20
N SER A 33 -19.05 1.26 -18.68
CA SER A 33 -19.87 0.37 -19.51
C SER A 33 -20.82 1.10 -20.47
N GLY A 34 -21.19 2.35 -20.19
CA GLY A 34 -21.98 3.20 -21.06
C GLY A 34 -21.18 4.02 -22.06
N THR A 35 -19.86 3.83 -22.11
CA THR A 35 -18.93 4.61 -22.96
C THR A 35 -17.90 3.69 -23.62
N ASP A 36 -17.08 4.22 -24.53
CA ASP A 36 -15.91 3.52 -25.08
C ASP A 36 -14.68 3.63 -24.14
N SER A 37 -14.92 3.48 -22.84
CA SER A 37 -13.89 3.59 -21.81
C SER A 37 -13.69 2.28 -21.08
N ALA A 38 -12.45 1.95 -20.78
CA ALA A 38 -12.10 0.83 -19.93
C ALA A 38 -12.07 1.26 -18.46
N TYR A 39 -12.72 0.49 -17.60
CA TYR A 39 -12.65 0.67 -16.15
C TYR A 39 -11.46 -0.11 -15.58
N VAL A 40 -10.61 0.55 -14.79
CA VAL A 40 -9.47 -0.07 -14.12
C VAL A 40 -9.77 -0.24 -12.63
N ASP A 41 -9.85 -1.49 -12.19
CA ASP A 41 -10.05 -1.84 -10.79
C ASP A 41 -8.73 -1.89 -10.02
N VAL A 42 -8.44 -0.84 -9.25
CA VAL A 42 -7.30 -0.79 -8.33
C VAL A 42 -7.62 -1.30 -6.93
N THR A 43 -8.91 -1.42 -6.58
CA THR A 43 -9.35 -1.85 -5.24
C THR A 43 -9.25 -3.36 -5.08
N GLY A 44 -9.62 -4.12 -6.11
CA GLY A 44 -9.52 -5.58 -6.11
C GLY A 44 -8.09 -6.10 -5.81
N PRO A 45 -7.06 -5.68 -6.58
CA PRO A 45 -5.67 -6.04 -6.32
C PRO A 45 -5.15 -5.64 -4.94
N LEU A 46 -5.49 -4.41 -4.48
CA LEU A 46 -5.10 -3.94 -3.16
C LEU A 46 -5.70 -4.79 -2.04
N ASN A 47 -7.00 -5.07 -2.11
CA ASN A 47 -7.70 -5.93 -1.13
C ASN A 47 -7.15 -7.36 -1.12
N ARG A 48 -6.74 -7.90 -2.28
CA ARG A 48 -6.05 -9.20 -2.33
C ARG A 48 -4.73 -9.16 -1.56
N LYS A 49 -3.92 -8.12 -1.74
CA LYS A 49 -2.65 -7.97 -1.00
C LYS A 49 -2.85 -7.77 0.50
N ILE A 50 -3.84 -6.99 0.91
CA ILE A 50 -4.22 -6.87 2.33
C ILE A 50 -4.62 -8.25 2.90
N SER A 51 -5.43 -9.02 2.17
CA SER A 51 -5.86 -10.36 2.60
C SER A 51 -4.70 -11.35 2.70
N GLU A 52 -3.79 -11.36 1.72
CA GLU A 52 -2.57 -12.17 1.77
C GLU A 52 -1.71 -11.81 2.98
N ARG A 53 -1.53 -10.51 3.25
CA ARG A 53 -0.74 -10.05 4.40
C ARG A 53 -1.36 -10.43 5.74
N ARG A 54 -2.69 -10.35 5.87
CA ARG A 54 -3.41 -10.81 7.07
C ARG A 54 -3.32 -12.32 7.29
N LYS A 55 -3.18 -13.12 6.23
CA LYS A 55 -2.97 -14.57 6.35
C LYS A 55 -1.56 -14.87 6.87
N GLU A 56 -0.57 -14.12 6.41
CA GLU A 56 0.83 -14.25 6.86
C GLU A 56 1.02 -13.72 8.28
N PHE A 57 0.37 -12.60 8.61
CA PHE A 57 0.44 -11.93 9.91
C PHE A 57 -0.99 -11.69 10.45
N PRO A 58 -1.55 -12.63 11.23
CA PRO A 58 -2.94 -12.52 11.73
C PRO A 58 -3.22 -11.25 12.55
N GLU A 59 -2.22 -10.77 13.29
CA GLU A 59 -2.29 -9.54 14.10
C GLU A 59 -1.95 -8.26 13.30
N TYR A 60 -1.91 -8.35 11.97
CA TYR A 60 -1.57 -7.22 11.10
C TYR A 60 -2.50 -6.02 11.30
N LYS A 61 -1.89 -4.87 11.64
CA LYS A 61 -2.57 -3.61 11.95
C LYS A 61 -2.83 -2.69 10.75
N GLY A 62 -2.30 -2.99 9.57
CA GLY A 62 -2.38 -2.12 8.39
C GLY A 62 -1.03 -1.50 7.98
N ASN A 63 -0.85 -1.30 6.67
CA ASN A 63 0.35 -0.78 6.01
C ASN A 63 0.18 -0.54 4.49
N PHE A 64 -1.00 -0.64 3.92
CA PHE A 64 -1.29 -0.27 2.52
C PHE A 64 -2.02 1.08 2.45
N VAL A 65 -2.84 1.42 3.45
CA VAL A 65 -3.62 2.65 3.51
C VAL A 65 -3.27 3.41 4.79
N THR A 66 -2.86 4.66 4.64
CA THR A 66 -2.77 5.64 5.72
C THR A 66 -4.13 6.32 5.88
N SER A 67 -4.48 6.75 7.11
CA SER A 67 -5.79 7.34 7.43
C SER A 67 -6.26 8.36 6.38
N TRP A 68 -7.52 8.26 5.95
CA TRP A 68 -8.17 9.15 4.98
C TRP A 68 -7.46 9.14 3.60
N GLU A 69 -7.74 8.10 2.82
CA GLU A 69 -7.53 8.01 1.35
C GLU A 69 -6.08 7.99 0.84
N ASN A 70 -5.09 8.19 1.71
CA ASN A 70 -3.68 8.19 1.32
C ASN A 70 -3.09 6.78 1.38
N LEU A 71 -2.34 6.37 0.36
CA LEU A 71 -1.64 5.09 0.36
C LEU A 71 -0.27 5.19 1.05
N THR A 72 0.17 4.10 1.66
CA THR A 72 1.58 3.96 2.03
C THR A 72 2.44 3.74 0.76
N PRO A 73 3.78 3.80 0.85
CA PRO A 73 4.64 3.40 -0.26
C PRO A 73 4.33 1.99 -0.81
N GLU A 74 4.00 1.04 0.07
CA GLU A 74 3.62 -0.33 -0.35
C GLU A 74 2.25 -0.34 -1.05
N GLY A 75 1.25 0.38 -0.52
CA GLY A 75 -0.06 0.55 -1.16
C GLY A 75 0.03 1.19 -2.54
N THR A 76 0.82 2.27 -2.65
CA THR A 76 1.08 2.97 -3.92
C THR A 76 1.71 2.04 -4.94
N MET A 77 2.66 1.19 -4.52
CA MET A 77 3.29 0.22 -5.41
C MET A 77 2.28 -0.80 -5.96
N VAL A 78 1.36 -1.32 -5.13
CA VAL A 78 0.32 -2.26 -5.61
C VAL A 78 -0.60 -1.61 -6.63
N VAL A 79 -0.99 -0.35 -6.41
CA VAL A 79 -1.81 0.41 -7.36
C VAL A 79 -1.04 0.69 -8.66
N ALA A 80 0.21 1.13 -8.56
CA ALA A 80 1.05 1.40 -9.72
C ALA A 80 1.25 0.14 -10.57
N GLU A 81 1.53 -1.01 -9.97
CA GLU A 81 1.64 -2.26 -10.73
C GLU A 81 0.33 -2.71 -11.37
N THR A 82 -0.81 -2.41 -10.74
CA THR A 82 -2.12 -2.68 -11.34
C THR A 82 -2.28 -1.86 -12.61
N LEU A 83 -2.03 -0.55 -12.53
CA LEU A 83 -2.09 0.36 -13.67
C LEU A 83 -1.16 -0.08 -14.81
N LEU A 84 0.09 -0.45 -14.48
CA LEU A 84 1.05 -0.89 -15.48
C LEU A 84 0.56 -2.15 -16.22
N ARG A 85 -0.02 -3.12 -15.51
CA ARG A 85 -0.60 -4.33 -16.13
C ARG A 85 -1.77 -3.97 -17.04
N GLU A 86 -2.67 -3.11 -16.59
CA GLU A 86 -3.83 -2.67 -17.38
C GLU A 86 -3.41 -1.88 -18.63
N PHE A 87 -2.28 -1.17 -18.57
CA PHE A 87 -1.69 -0.48 -19.73
C PHE A 87 -0.86 -1.41 -20.63
N GLY A 88 -0.92 -2.73 -20.42
CA GLY A 88 -0.31 -3.72 -21.30
C GLY A 88 1.13 -4.09 -20.96
N LEU A 89 1.62 -3.74 -19.77
CA LEU A 89 2.93 -4.16 -19.32
C LEU A 89 2.89 -5.65 -18.90
N ASP A 90 3.78 -6.45 -19.48
CA ASP A 90 3.92 -7.87 -19.16
C ASP A 90 4.56 -8.11 -17.77
N ALA A 91 4.60 -9.37 -17.35
CA ALA A 91 5.15 -9.74 -16.05
C ALA A 91 6.60 -9.29 -15.86
N ASP A 92 7.44 -9.45 -16.89
CA ASP A 92 8.85 -9.05 -16.84
C ASP A 92 9.00 -7.53 -16.76
N GLY A 93 8.16 -6.78 -17.48
CA GLY A 93 8.09 -5.34 -17.41
C GLY A 93 7.68 -4.85 -16.03
N VAL A 94 6.68 -5.49 -15.41
CA VAL A 94 6.28 -5.15 -14.04
C VAL A 94 7.41 -5.42 -13.05
N VAL A 95 8.16 -6.53 -13.19
CA VAL A 95 9.33 -6.82 -12.35
C VAL A 95 10.41 -5.74 -12.50
N ARG A 96 10.70 -5.29 -13.74
CA ARG A 96 11.64 -4.19 -13.97
C ARG A 96 11.15 -2.87 -13.38
N ALA A 97 9.86 -2.57 -13.53
CA ALA A 97 9.25 -1.35 -12.98
C ALA A 97 9.31 -1.34 -11.45
N ARG A 98 9.02 -2.47 -10.79
CA ARG A 98 9.18 -2.64 -9.34
C ARG A 98 10.61 -2.36 -8.90
N LYS A 99 11.60 -2.98 -9.54
CA LYS A 99 13.02 -2.75 -9.22
C LYS A 99 13.43 -1.29 -9.36
N ALA A 100 12.96 -0.61 -10.41
CA ALA A 100 13.22 0.82 -10.58
C ALA A 100 12.57 1.64 -9.45
N TRP A 101 11.34 1.30 -9.07
CA TRP A 101 10.59 1.96 -8.01
C TRP A 101 11.22 1.79 -6.62
N GLU A 102 11.74 0.60 -6.31
CA GLU A 102 12.38 0.28 -5.01
C GLU A 102 13.58 1.18 -4.70
N THR A 103 14.24 1.74 -5.72
CA THR A 103 15.36 2.69 -5.58
C THR A 103 14.94 4.13 -5.30
N ILE A 104 13.65 4.47 -5.44
CA ILE A 104 13.13 5.81 -5.18
C ILE A 104 13.08 6.04 -3.67
N SER A 105 13.52 7.22 -3.23
CA SER A 105 13.43 7.63 -1.83
C SER A 105 11.99 7.99 -1.46
N CYS A 106 11.50 7.47 -0.33
CA CYS A 106 10.25 7.95 0.26
C CYS A 106 10.49 9.31 0.92
N THR A 107 10.05 10.42 0.32
CA THR A 107 10.36 11.76 0.85
C THR A 107 9.43 12.25 1.96
N GLU A 108 8.34 11.55 2.29
CA GLU A 108 7.31 12.19 3.11
C GLU A 108 7.56 12.15 4.62
N ARG A 109 8.22 11.13 5.20
CA ARG A 109 8.41 11.04 6.67
C ARG A 109 9.67 10.31 7.16
N LEU A 110 10.31 9.49 6.33
CA LEU A 110 11.50 8.73 6.69
C LEU A 110 12.45 8.76 5.49
N PRO A 111 13.71 9.23 5.64
CA PRO A 111 14.67 9.25 4.54
C PRO A 111 15.22 7.85 4.28
N VAL A 112 14.34 6.96 3.81
CA VAL A 112 14.65 5.57 3.47
C VAL A 112 14.20 5.29 2.04
N SER A 113 14.86 4.33 1.39
CA SER A 113 14.37 3.81 0.11
C SER A 113 13.07 3.04 0.29
N ILE A 114 12.34 2.81 -0.80
CA ILE A 114 11.15 1.96 -0.77
C ILE A 114 11.51 0.52 -0.40
N GLU A 115 12.65 0.01 -0.89
CA GLU A 115 13.17 -1.29 -0.46
C GLU A 115 13.34 -1.36 1.08
N GLU A 116 13.94 -0.33 1.67
CA GLU A 116 14.12 -0.26 3.11
C GLU A 116 12.78 -0.16 3.85
N TYR A 117 11.83 0.60 3.31
CA TYR A 117 10.47 0.70 3.85
C TYR A 117 9.78 -0.68 3.89
N LEU A 118 9.81 -1.42 2.78
CA LEU A 118 9.22 -2.76 2.69
C LEU A 118 9.85 -3.73 3.68
N ARG A 119 11.19 -3.73 3.77
CA ARG A 119 11.93 -4.56 4.73
C ARG A 119 11.59 -4.21 6.19
N MET A 120 11.31 -2.94 6.48
CA MET A 120 10.85 -2.52 7.80
C MET A 120 9.41 -2.97 8.06
N GLY A 121 8.55 -2.97 7.04
CA GLY A 121 7.20 -3.54 7.08
C GLY A 121 7.20 -4.97 7.58
N ASP A 122 7.94 -5.86 6.92
CA ASP A 122 7.98 -7.28 7.31
C ASP A 122 8.47 -7.47 8.75
N LYS A 123 9.49 -6.70 9.17
CA LYS A 123 10.00 -6.73 10.56
C LYS A 123 9.01 -6.17 11.58
N ALA A 124 8.21 -5.17 11.19
CA ALA A 124 7.18 -4.58 12.03
C ALA A 124 6.03 -5.57 12.22
N PHE A 125 5.55 -6.19 11.13
CA PHE A 125 4.43 -7.13 11.17
C PHE A 125 4.76 -8.39 11.98
N ALA A 126 5.98 -8.92 11.84
CA ALA A 126 6.46 -10.03 12.65
C ALA A 126 6.47 -9.73 14.17
N ARG A 127 6.40 -8.45 14.54
CA ARG A 127 6.38 -7.96 15.94
C ARG A 127 5.03 -7.38 16.34
N ASN A 128 4.00 -7.51 15.51
CA ASN A 128 2.68 -6.88 15.72
C ASN A 128 2.75 -5.34 15.85
N LEU A 129 3.57 -4.72 15.00
CA LEU A 129 3.76 -3.28 14.94
C LEU A 129 3.43 -2.77 13.53
N THR A 130 2.95 -1.54 13.45
CA THR A 130 3.01 -0.73 12.22
C THR A 130 4.45 -0.31 11.94
N VAL A 131 4.77 0.06 10.69
CA VAL A 131 6.10 0.60 10.34
C VAL A 131 6.46 1.81 11.20
N ALA A 132 5.49 2.67 11.50
CA ALA A 132 5.70 3.85 12.35
C ALA A 132 6.03 3.48 13.80
N GLU A 133 5.31 2.51 14.39
CA GLU A 133 5.61 1.99 15.74
C GLU A 133 6.99 1.33 15.79
N TYR A 134 7.32 0.49 14.80
CA TYR A 134 8.62 -0.17 14.71
C TYR A 134 9.78 0.83 14.63
N MET A 135 9.60 1.92 13.87
CA MET A 135 10.59 2.99 13.78
C MET A 135 10.77 3.74 15.09
N LYS A 136 9.67 4.05 15.77
CA LYS A 136 9.72 4.71 17.08
C LYS A 136 10.51 3.88 18.10
N GLU A 137 10.30 2.57 18.13
CA GLU A 137 11.04 1.66 19.02
C GLU A 137 12.54 1.59 18.70
N ARG A 138 12.91 1.55 17.41
CA ARG A 138 14.34 1.53 17.03
C ARG A 138 15.07 2.80 17.44
N ILE A 139 14.43 3.97 17.28
CA ILE A 139 15.00 5.25 17.69
C ILE A 139 15.18 5.30 19.22
N GLN A 140 14.17 4.87 19.99
CA GLN A 140 14.24 4.81 21.44
C GLN A 140 15.31 3.83 21.94
N SER A 141 15.41 2.66 21.33
CA SER A 141 16.42 1.64 21.66
C SER A 141 17.85 2.11 21.36
N GLY A 142 18.05 2.87 20.28
CA GLY A 142 19.33 3.47 19.93
C GLY A 142 19.78 4.55 20.92
N ARG A 143 18.84 5.36 21.43
CA ARG A 143 19.10 6.35 22.49
C ARG A 143 19.43 5.70 23.83
N ASN A 144 18.76 4.60 24.19
CA ASN A 144 19.06 3.92 25.45
C ASN A 144 20.43 3.25 25.44
N LYS A 145 20.86 2.66 24.32
CA LYS A 145 22.20 2.06 24.18
C LYS A 145 23.34 3.07 24.21
N THR A 146 23.10 4.33 23.84
CA THR A 146 24.11 5.40 23.93
C THR A 146 24.18 6.02 25.33
N SER A 147 23.10 5.94 26.12
CA SER A 147 23.07 6.42 27.51
C SER A 147 23.67 5.44 28.53
N THR A 148 23.86 4.16 28.17
CA THR A 148 24.49 3.16 29.06
C THR A 148 26.03 3.11 28.92
N VAL A 149 26.61 3.96 28.08
CA VAL A 149 28.07 4.15 27.95
C VAL A 149 28.42 5.51 28.53
N LYS A 150 28.35 5.63 29.87
CA LYS A 150 28.98 6.69 30.66
C LYS A 150 29.38 6.14 32.01
#